data_AF-R6WTC9-F1
#
_entry.id   AF-R6WTC9-F1
#
_cell.length_a   1.000
_cell.length_b   1.000
_cell.length_c   1.000
_cell.angle_alpha   90.00
_cell.angle_beta   90.00
_cell.angle_gamma   90.00
#
_symmetry.space_group_name_H-M   'P 1'
#
loop_
_entity.id
_entity.type
_entity.pdbx_description
1 polymer ?
#
loop_
_entity_poly.entity_id
_entity_poly.type
_entity_poly.pdbx_seq_one_letter_code
_entity_poly.pdbx_strand_id
1 'polypeptide(L)'
;MALNDNIKKLREEKNLTQQQLADQLYVSRQTICRWENGSRCPDLIMAKKLALELGVSMDELVSDEDMNDIQIKYGNWRSEKIKSRLQLQEERKKVQNLLEIIGSIYMGISILGLRPEVQIPIWITIMFACVVIPLTVIYLMISKTLREI
;
A
#
# COMPACT_ATOMS: atom_id res chain seq x y z
N MET A 1 -18.04 -0.93 -21.23
CA MET A 1 -19.48 -1.23 -21.06
C MET A 1 -19.61 -1.99 -19.75
N ALA A 2 -20.24 -1.42 -18.72
CA ALA A 2 -20.14 -1.96 -17.37
C ALA A 2 -20.75 -3.37 -17.24
N LEU A 3 -20.22 -4.18 -16.31
CA LEU A 3 -20.67 -5.55 -16.02
C LEU A 3 -22.21 -5.72 -16.00
N ASN A 4 -22.94 -4.78 -15.40
CA ASN A 4 -24.40 -4.82 -15.30
C ASN A 4 -25.09 -4.77 -16.67
N ASP A 5 -24.62 -3.92 -17.58
CA ASP A 5 -25.15 -3.79 -18.94
C ASP A 5 -24.83 -5.05 -19.74
N ASN A 6 -23.67 -5.64 -19.50
CA ASN A 6 -23.21 -6.82 -20.19
C ASN A 6 -24.00 -8.08 -19.80
N ILE A 7 -24.33 -8.25 -18.51
CA ILE A 7 -25.23 -9.31 -18.03
C ILE A 7 -26.57 -9.24 -18.75
N LYS A 8 -27.15 -8.03 -18.84
CA LYS A 8 -28.45 -7.82 -19.48
C LYS A 8 -28.39 -8.15 -20.98
N LYS A 9 -27.36 -7.65 -21.67
CA LYS A 9 -27.14 -7.89 -23.10
C LYS A 9 -27.02 -9.38 -23.40
N LEU A 10 -26.14 -10.10 -22.69
CA LEU A 10 -25.90 -11.53 -22.89
C LEU A 10 -27.15 -12.36 -22.57
N ARG A 11 -27.94 -11.97 -21.57
CA ARG A 11 -29.24 -12.61 -21.27
C ARG A 11 -30.21 -12.46 -22.45
N GLU A 12 -30.29 -11.27 -23.03
CA GLU A 12 -31.17 -10.95 -24.16
C GLU A 12 -30.74 -11.67 -25.44
N GLU A 13 -29.43 -11.78 -25.71
CA GLU A 13 -28.89 -12.57 -26.83
C GLU A 13 -29.26 -14.06 -26.72
N LYS A 14 -29.39 -14.58 -25.50
CA LYS A 14 -29.90 -15.94 -25.24
C LYS A 14 -31.43 -16.06 -25.20
N ASN A 15 -32.16 -14.98 -25.45
CA ASN A 15 -33.63 -14.93 -25.36
C ASN A 15 -34.18 -15.39 -23.99
N LEU A 16 -33.42 -15.17 -22.91
CA LEU A 16 -33.84 -15.52 -21.56
C LEU A 16 -34.57 -14.35 -20.90
N THR A 17 -35.65 -14.62 -20.17
CA THR A 17 -36.24 -13.63 -19.27
C THR A 17 -35.42 -13.55 -17.97
N GLN A 18 -35.55 -12.44 -17.23
CA GLN A 18 -34.92 -12.32 -15.91
C GLN A 18 -35.34 -13.43 -14.94
N GLN A 19 -36.58 -13.94 -15.07
CA GLN A 19 -37.06 -15.05 -14.24
C GLN A 19 -36.35 -16.36 -14.62
N GLN A 20 -36.25 -16.67 -15.90
CA GLN A 20 -35.58 -17.88 -16.37
C GLN A 20 -34.09 -17.92 -15.97
N LEU A 21 -33.38 -16.81 -16.09
CA LEU A 21 -31.99 -16.72 -15.64
C LEU A 21 -31.87 -16.87 -14.11
N ALA A 22 -32.83 -16.31 -13.37
CA ALA A 22 -32.87 -16.46 -11.91
C ALA A 22 -33.09 -17.93 -11.50
N ASP A 23 -33.98 -18.63 -12.20
CA ASP A 23 -34.28 -20.04 -11.96
C ASP A 23 -33.05 -20.92 -12.23
N GLN A 24 -32.33 -20.68 -13.33
CA GLN A 24 -31.09 -21.39 -13.66
C GLN A 24 -29.98 -21.17 -12.62
N LEU A 25 -29.88 -19.96 -12.08
CA LEU A 25 -28.86 -19.59 -11.10
C LEU A 25 -29.28 -19.87 -9.64
N TYR A 26 -30.49 -20.37 -9.43
CA TYR A 26 -31.08 -20.61 -8.11
C TYR A 26 -31.08 -19.35 -7.22
N VAL A 27 -31.45 -18.22 -7.81
CA VAL A 27 -31.59 -16.93 -7.11
C VAL A 27 -32.97 -16.32 -7.35
N SER A 28 -33.31 -15.29 -6.59
CA SER A 28 -34.55 -14.55 -6.84
C SER A 28 -34.43 -13.70 -8.11
N ARG A 29 -35.53 -13.51 -8.84
CA ARG A 29 -35.61 -12.55 -9.97
C ARG A 29 -35.18 -11.14 -9.56
N GLN A 30 -35.46 -10.74 -8.32
CA GLN A 30 -35.03 -9.44 -7.78
C GLN A 30 -33.50 -9.34 -7.73
N THR A 31 -32.81 -10.44 -7.47
CA THR A 31 -31.34 -10.51 -7.48
C THR A 31 -30.80 -10.21 -8.88
N ILE A 32 -31.33 -10.86 -9.93
CA ILE A 32 -30.95 -10.59 -11.32
C ILE A 32 -31.21 -9.13 -11.70
N CYS A 33 -32.41 -8.62 -11.37
CA CYS A 33 -32.76 -7.22 -11.61
C CYS A 33 -31.78 -6.24 -10.93
N ARG A 34 -31.36 -6.54 -9.70
CA ARG A 34 -30.37 -5.71 -8.99
C ARG A 34 -29.00 -5.73 -9.65
N TRP A 35 -28.58 -6.86 -10.22
CA TRP A 35 -27.34 -6.99 -10.96
C TRP A 35 -27.39 -6.23 -12.29
N GLU A 36 -28.45 -6.39 -13.08
CA GLU A 36 -28.63 -5.70 -14.35
C GLU A 36 -28.77 -4.18 -14.18
N ASN A 37 -29.31 -3.71 -13.05
CA ASN A 37 -29.43 -2.29 -12.74
C ASN A 37 -28.18 -1.71 -12.03
N GLY A 38 -27.13 -2.51 -11.81
CA GLY A 38 -25.90 -2.06 -11.12
C GLY A 38 -26.05 -1.77 -9.61
N SER A 39 -27.25 -1.90 -9.05
CA SER A 39 -27.52 -1.67 -7.62
C SER A 39 -26.83 -2.67 -6.68
N ARG A 40 -26.44 -3.82 -7.21
CA ARG A 40 -25.65 -4.84 -6.51
C ARG A 40 -24.76 -5.56 -7.52
N CYS A 41 -23.56 -5.95 -7.13
CA CYS A 41 -22.69 -6.79 -7.94
C CYS A 41 -22.87 -8.27 -7.54
N PRO A 42 -22.85 -9.24 -8.49
CA PRO A 42 -22.73 -10.65 -8.15
C PRO A 42 -21.42 -10.92 -7.40
N ASP A 43 -21.44 -11.88 -6.47
CA ASP A 43 -20.19 -12.36 -5.88
C ASP A 43 -19.38 -13.18 -6.90
N LEU A 44 -18.12 -13.52 -6.57
CA LEU A 44 -17.24 -14.25 -7.49
C LEU A 44 -17.82 -15.59 -7.97
N ILE A 45 -18.48 -16.33 -7.07
CA ILE A 45 -19.05 -17.64 -7.38
C ILE A 45 -20.21 -17.46 -8.37
N MET A 46 -21.04 -16.47 -8.12
CA MET A 46 -22.22 -16.18 -8.90
C MET A 46 -21.88 -15.54 -10.25
N ALA A 47 -20.84 -14.71 -10.31
CA ALA A 47 -20.27 -14.19 -11.54
C ALA A 47 -19.72 -15.33 -12.42
N LYS A 48 -19.04 -16.30 -11.82
CA LYS A 48 -18.60 -17.51 -12.52
C LYS A 48 -19.77 -18.35 -13.04
N LYS A 49 -20.83 -18.53 -12.24
CA LYS A 49 -22.05 -19.21 -12.68
C LYS A 49 -22.76 -18.47 -13.81
N LEU A 50 -22.83 -17.14 -13.73
CA LEU A 50 -23.36 -16.28 -14.80
C LEU A 50 -22.58 -16.51 -16.09
N ALA A 51 -21.24 -16.50 -16.05
CA ALA A 51 -20.42 -16.75 -17.23
C ALA A 51 -20.70 -18.13 -17.85
N LEU A 52 -20.84 -19.17 -17.01
CA LEU A 52 -21.16 -20.52 -17.46
C LEU A 52 -22.57 -20.62 -18.08
N GLU A 53 -23.60 -20.09 -17.43
CA GLU A 53 -24.98 -20.12 -17.95
C GLU A 53 -25.17 -19.25 -19.19
N LEU A 54 -24.47 -18.12 -19.24
CA LEU A 54 -24.44 -17.23 -20.41
C LEU A 54 -23.45 -17.73 -21.48
N GLY A 55 -22.69 -18.81 -21.23
CA GLY A 55 -21.80 -19.45 -22.20
C GLY A 55 -20.66 -18.55 -22.68
N VAL A 56 -20.24 -17.59 -21.84
CA VAL A 56 -19.18 -16.63 -22.13
C VAL A 56 -17.99 -16.84 -21.21
N SER A 57 -16.84 -16.28 -21.57
CA SER A 57 -15.69 -16.23 -20.66
C SER A 57 -15.91 -15.19 -19.54
N MET A 58 -15.13 -15.30 -18.45
CA MET A 58 -15.19 -14.30 -17.38
C MET A 58 -14.75 -12.90 -17.88
N ASP A 59 -13.81 -12.87 -18.82
CA ASP A 59 -13.29 -11.65 -19.45
C ASP A 59 -14.32 -11.04 -20.42
N GLU A 60 -15.18 -11.86 -21.01
CA GLU A 60 -16.28 -11.38 -21.83
C GLU A 60 -17.46 -10.91 -20.99
N LEU A 61 -17.64 -11.46 -19.78
CA LEU A 61 -18.67 -11.02 -18.83
C LEU A 61 -18.30 -9.68 -18.16
N VAL A 62 -17.03 -9.49 -17.77
CA VAL A 62 -16.51 -8.27 -17.13
C VAL A 62 -15.72 -7.47 -18.15
N SER A 63 -16.13 -6.23 -18.42
CA SER A 63 -15.48 -5.45 -19.48
C SER A 63 -14.05 -5.04 -19.16
N ASP A 64 -13.24 -4.88 -20.20
CA ASP A 64 -11.86 -4.36 -20.10
C ASP A 64 -11.79 -2.96 -19.46
N GLU A 65 -12.84 -2.14 -19.58
CA GLU A 65 -12.94 -0.83 -18.92
C GLU A 65 -12.97 -0.98 -17.39
N ASP A 66 -13.77 -1.92 -16.88
CA ASP A 66 -13.86 -2.22 -15.44
C ASP A 66 -12.51 -2.73 -14.91
N MET A 67 -11.79 -3.51 -15.73
CA MET A 67 -10.47 -4.05 -15.38
C MET A 67 -9.37 -2.98 -15.43
N ASN A 68 -9.41 -2.06 -16.40
CA ASN A 68 -8.47 -0.95 -16.52
C ASN A 68 -8.59 0.02 -15.34
N ASP A 69 -9.80 0.37 -14.92
CA ASP A 69 -10.03 1.24 -13.76
C ASP A 69 -9.47 0.63 -12.47
N ILE A 70 -9.66 -0.68 -12.28
CA ILE A 70 -9.07 -1.43 -11.17
C ILE A 70 -7.54 -1.37 -11.25
N GLN A 71 -6.93 -1.69 -12.40
CA GLN A 71 -5.48 -1.68 -12.56
C GLN A 71 -4.87 -0.29 -12.34
N ILE A 72 -5.48 0.77 -12.88
CA ILE A 72 -5.04 2.15 -12.70
C ILE A 72 -5.14 2.54 -11.23
N LYS A 73 -6.25 2.24 -10.55
CA LYS A 73 -6.45 2.56 -9.14
C LYS A 73 -5.47 1.84 -8.22
N TYR A 74 -5.27 0.53 -8.43
CA TYR A 74 -4.28 -0.26 -7.70
C TYR A 74 -2.85 0.21 -7.99
N GLY A 75 -2.55 0.52 -9.25
CA GLY A 75 -1.25 1.08 -9.66
C GLY A 75 -0.95 2.41 -8.99
N ASN A 76 -1.92 3.33 -8.99
CA ASN A 76 -1.81 4.64 -8.35
C ASN A 76 -1.63 4.52 -6.83
N TRP A 77 -2.48 3.75 -6.15
CA TRP A 77 -2.36 3.53 -4.70
C TRP A 77 -0.99 2.92 -4.33
N ARG A 78 -0.53 1.94 -5.12
CA ARG A 78 0.78 1.30 -4.91
C ARG A 78 1.92 2.30 -5.11
N SER A 79 1.88 3.10 -6.18
CA SER A 79 2.89 4.14 -6.47
C SER A 79 2.95 5.18 -5.35
N GLU A 80 1.79 5.64 -4.89
CA GLU A 80 1.68 6.65 -3.83
C GLU A 80 2.20 6.14 -2.49
N LYS A 81 1.87 4.89 -2.13
CA LYS A 81 2.39 4.23 -0.92
C LYS A 81 3.91 4.00 -0.98
N ILE A 82 4.45 3.73 -2.17
CA ILE A 82 5.91 3.59 -2.36
C ILE A 82 6.58 4.96 -2.22
N LYS A 83 6.03 6.01 -2.84
CA LYS A 83 6.55 7.39 -2.75
C LYS A 83 6.62 7.89 -1.32
N SER A 84 5.57 7.68 -0.52
CA SER A 84 5.57 8.10 0.90
C SER A 84 6.64 7.39 1.73
N ARG A 85 6.89 6.10 1.47
CA ARG A 85 7.97 5.34 2.11
C ARG A 85 9.37 5.83 1.69
N LEU A 86 9.55 6.17 0.42
CA LEU A 86 10.81 6.71 -0.10
C LEU A 86 11.15 8.07 0.52
N GLN A 87 10.16 8.96 0.63
CA GLN A 87 10.34 10.26 1.29
C GLN A 87 10.77 10.12 2.75
N LEU A 88 10.12 9.23 3.51
CA LEU A 88 10.52 8.95 4.91
C LEU A 88 11.94 8.38 5.01
N GLN A 89 12.36 7.57 4.04
CA GLN A 89 13.73 7.05 4.00
C GLN A 89 14.76 8.14 3.70
N GLU A 90 14.43 9.07 2.80
CA GLU A 90 15.30 10.19 2.46
C GLU A 90 15.50 11.13 3.66
N GLU A 91 14.43 11.49 4.36
CA GLU A 91 14.51 12.30 5.58
C GLU A 91 15.29 11.59 6.69
N ARG A 92 15.11 10.28 6.86
CA ARG A 92 15.91 9.49 7.80
C ARG A 92 17.41 9.52 7.45
N LYS A 93 17.76 9.36 6.17
CA LYS A 93 19.15 9.41 5.72
C LYS A 93 19.78 10.77 5.96
N LYS A 94 19.04 11.87 5.75
CA LYS A 94 19.53 13.23 6.07
C LYS A 94 19.88 13.34 7.55
N VAL A 95 19.00 12.88 8.44
CA VAL A 95 19.25 12.89 9.89
C VAL A 95 20.44 12.01 10.28
N GLN A 96 20.57 10.82 9.66
CA GLN A 96 21.72 9.93 9.89
C GLN A 96 23.04 10.59 9.48
N ASN A 97 23.11 11.18 8.28
CA ASN A 97 24.31 11.86 7.80
C ASN A 97 24.72 13.02 8.73
N LEU A 98 23.75 13.80 9.25
CA LEU A 98 24.05 14.88 10.19
C LEU A 98 24.65 14.35 11.50
N LEU A 99 24.12 13.24 12.03
CA LEU A 99 24.66 12.59 13.24
C LEU A 99 26.09 12.10 13.03
N GLU A 100 26.40 11.52 11.88
CA GLU A 100 27.75 11.05 11.53
C GLU A 100 28.76 12.21 11.43
N ILE A 101 28.37 13.33 10.82
CA ILE A 101 29.20 14.54 10.75
C ILE A 101 29.52 15.05 12.16
N ILE A 102 28.50 15.21 13.01
CA ILE A 102 28.69 15.69 14.39
C ILE A 102 29.60 14.73 15.18
N GLY A 103 29.40 13.42 15.04
CA GLY A 103 30.22 12.40 15.68
C GLY A 103 31.69 12.45 15.22
N SER A 104 31.95 12.61 13.92
CA SER A 104 33.30 12.71 13.37
C SER A 104 34.07 13.95 13.86
N ILE A 105 33.39 15.10 13.95
CA ILE A 105 33.96 16.34 14.49
C ILE A 105 34.36 16.14 15.96
N TYR A 106 33.47 15.55 16.77
CA TYR A 106 33.75 15.27 18.17
C TYR A 106 34.93 14.29 18.36
N MET A 107 34.97 13.24 17.54
CA MET A 107 36.06 12.26 17.57
C MET A 107 37.41 12.93 17.25
N GLY A 108 37.45 13.84 16.27
CA GLY A 108 38.64 14.63 15.94
C GLY A 108 39.12 15.54 17.09
N ILE A 109 38.19 16.26 17.74
CA ILE A 109 38.49 17.12 18.90
C ILE A 109 39.03 16.29 20.08
N SER A 110 38.44 15.11 20.31
CA SER A 110 38.88 14.20 21.37
C SER A 110 40.30 13.67 21.12
N ILE A 111 40.64 13.36 19.87
CA ILE A 111 41.99 12.93 19.48
C ILE A 111 43.01 14.07 19.65
N LEU A 112 42.64 15.31 19.33
CA LEU A 112 43.49 16.49 19.55
C LEU A 112 43.78 16.72 21.05
N GLY A 113 42.83 16.42 21.94
CA GLY A 113 43.01 16.47 23.39
C GLY A 113 43.93 15.40 23.98
N LEU A 114 44.35 14.40 23.20
CA LEU A 114 45.35 13.41 23.61
C LEU A 114 46.79 13.92 23.42
N ARG A 115 46.97 15.11 22.81
CA ARG A 115 48.28 15.75 22.70
C ARG A 115 48.71 16.30 24.05
N PRO A 116 49.91 15.95 24.55
CA PRO A 116 50.37 16.38 25.87
C PRO A 116 50.56 17.89 25.99
N GLU A 117 50.68 18.62 24.88
CA GLU A 117 50.71 20.10 24.87
C GLU A 117 49.34 20.75 25.08
N VAL A 118 48.23 20.01 24.87
CA VAL A 118 46.86 20.54 24.92
C VAL A 118 46.08 19.80 26.01
N GLN A 119 46.04 20.38 27.21
CA GLN A 119 45.44 19.74 28.37
C GLN A 119 43.92 19.95 28.40
N ILE A 120 43.17 19.12 27.67
CA ILE A 120 41.70 19.11 27.75
C ILE A 120 41.27 18.30 28.99
N PRO A 121 40.40 18.85 29.86
CA PRO A 121 39.96 18.14 31.06
C PRO A 121 39.16 16.86 30.73
N ILE A 122 39.53 15.75 31.35
CA ILE A 122 38.90 14.42 31.16
C ILE A 122 37.40 14.43 31.49
N TRP A 123 36.96 15.27 32.43
CA TRP A 123 35.54 15.35 32.78
C TRP A 123 34.67 15.91 31.64
N ILE A 124 35.23 16.72 30.72
CA ILE A 124 34.51 17.24 29.55
C ILE A 124 34.21 16.14 28.55
N THR A 125 35.14 15.21 28.32
CA THR A 125 34.94 14.07 27.42
C THR A 125 33.94 13.06 28.00
N ILE A 126 33.97 12.84 29.32
CA ILE A 126 33.01 11.99 30.04
C ILE A 126 31.60 12.60 29.98
N MET A 127 31.47 13.91 30.24
CA MET A 127 30.19 14.62 30.16
C MET A 127 29.54 14.50 28.79
N PHE A 128 30.32 14.61 27.72
CA PHE A 128 29.81 14.51 26.37
C PHE A 128 29.43 13.07 25.98
N ALA A 129 30.21 12.08 26.40
CA ALA A 129 29.85 10.67 26.23
C ALA A 129 28.52 10.34 26.92
N CYS A 130 28.29 10.88 28.13
CA CYS A 130 27.03 10.73 28.86
C CYS A 130 25.83 11.42 28.19
N VAL A 131 26.03 12.32 27.23
CA VAL A 131 24.94 12.99 26.48
C VAL A 131 24.72 12.34 25.12
N VAL A 132 25.79 12.03 24.38
CA VAL A 132 25.68 11.49 23.01
C VAL A 132 25.19 10.04 23.01
N ILE A 133 25.64 9.22 23.95
CA ILE A 133 25.22 7.81 24.04
C ILE A 133 23.69 7.70 24.27
N PRO A 134 23.08 8.38 25.25
CA PRO A 134 21.63 8.31 25.39
C PRO A 134 20.86 8.93 24.23
N LEU A 135 21.34 10.02 23.60
CA LEU A 135 20.69 10.60 22.42
C LEU A 135 20.68 9.63 21.23
N THR A 136 21.78 8.90 21.02
CA THR A 136 21.86 7.86 19.98
C THR A 136 20.97 6.65 20.29
N VAL A 137 20.90 6.23 21.56
CA VAL A 137 19.98 5.16 22.00
C VAL A 137 18.51 5.57 21.84
N ILE A 138 18.14 6.80 22.21
CA ILE A 138 16.80 7.36 22.02
C ILE A 138 16.45 7.42 20.52
N TYR A 139 17.38 7.91 19.70
CA TYR A 139 17.22 7.93 18.24
C TYR A 139 17.00 6.51 17.69
N LEU A 140 17.77 5.53 18.14
CA LEU A 140 17.62 4.12 17.74
C LEU A 140 16.27 3.54 18.19
N MET A 141 15.83 3.80 19.42
CA MET A 141 14.52 3.35 19.91
C MET A 141 13.38 3.94 19.06
N ILE A 142 13.38 5.25 18.83
CA ILE A 142 12.39 5.92 17.97
C ILE A 142 12.44 5.34 16.55
N SER A 143 13.65 5.08 16.03
CA SER A 143 13.81 4.50 14.69
C SER A 143 13.26 3.07 14.59
N LYS A 144 13.33 2.28 15.66
CA LYS A 144 12.84 0.91 15.73
C LYS A 144 11.32 0.89 15.86
N THR A 145 10.76 1.68 16.77
CA THR A 145 9.30 1.81 16.94
C THR A 145 8.62 2.28 15.66
N LEU A 146 9.20 3.25 14.94
CA LEU A 146 8.66 3.70 13.66
C LEU A 146 8.84 2.70 12.50
N ARG A 147 9.61 1.62 12.68
CA ARG A 147 9.77 0.54 11.68
C ARG A 147 8.74 -0.58 11.90
N GLU A 148 8.25 -0.73 13.13
CA GLU A 148 7.26 -1.73 13.53
C GLU A 148 5.80 -1.27 13.31
N ILE A 149 5.59 0.03 13.04
CA ILE A 149 4.31 0.65 12.65
C ILE A 149 4.22 0.74 11.12
#